data_AF-A0A7Y2NNH8-F1
#
_entry.id   AF-A0A7Y2NNH8-F1
#
_cell.length_a   1.000
_cell.length_b   1.000
_cell.length_c   1.000
_cell.angle_alpha   90.00
_cell.angle_beta   90.00
_cell.angle_gamma   90.00
#
_symmetry.space_group_name_H-M   'P 1'
#
loop_
_entity.id
_entity.type
_entity.pdbx_description
1 polymer ?
#
loop_
_entity_poly.entity_id
_entity_poly.type
_entity_poly.pdbx_seq_one_letter_code
_entity_poly.pdbx_strand_id
1 'polypeptide(L)'
;MLKFFRRIRHQLLLENKLSKYILYAIGEILLVMIGILLALQVNNWNEKQKLKKEELKILSELKVEVQKSIKELDIVASFNQKSVDRLIGIRDHINDDLPYEKSLDSAFGILDVWNMPYLPFTAYESLKNKGIERISNDSLRSSITEVYEFQMKYLLEDSGRWEWSFNANTT
;
A
#
# COMPACT_ATOMS: atom_id res chain seq x y z
N MET A 1 -48.34 -14.66 2.01
CA MET A 1 -48.52 -13.77 3.18
C MET A 1 -49.51 -12.63 2.91
N LEU A 2 -49.37 -11.82 1.85
CA LEU A 2 -50.32 -10.72 1.55
C LEU A 2 -51.82 -11.07 1.60
N LYS A 3 -52.26 -12.24 1.10
CA LYS A 3 -53.69 -12.62 1.11
C LYS A 3 -54.26 -12.89 2.52
N PHE A 4 -53.43 -13.33 3.46
CA PHE A 4 -53.83 -13.64 4.84
C PHE A 4 -54.00 -12.33 5.64
N PHE A 5 -53.00 -11.45 5.59
CA PHE A 5 -53.07 -10.11 6.18
C PHE A 5 -54.18 -9.26 5.57
N ARG A 6 -54.47 -9.42 4.26
CA ARG A 6 -55.59 -8.74 3.57
C ARG A 6 -56.97 -9.18 4.07
N ARG A 7 -57.18 -10.48 4.35
CA ARG A 7 -58.45 -10.98 4.90
C ARG A 7 -58.73 -10.45 6.30
N ILE A 8 -57.70 -10.41 7.15
CA ILE A 8 -57.80 -9.92 8.53
C ILE A 8 -58.09 -8.41 8.56
N ARG A 9 -57.45 -7.61 7.68
CA ARG A 9 -57.78 -6.17 7.53
C ARG A 9 -59.23 -5.93 7.17
N HIS A 10 -59.78 -6.71 6.25
CA HIS A 10 -61.17 -6.57 5.83
C HIS A 10 -62.16 -6.88 6.97
N GLN A 11 -61.89 -7.90 7.79
CA GLN A 11 -62.73 -8.24 8.94
C GLN A 11 -62.67 -7.17 10.05
N LEU A 12 -61.48 -6.60 10.33
CA LEU A 12 -61.32 -5.57 11.37
C LEU A 12 -61.96 -4.22 11.00
N LEU A 13 -62.03 -3.89 9.70
CA LEU A 13 -62.73 -2.70 9.21
C LEU A 13 -64.26 -2.83 9.29
N LEU A 14 -64.81 -4.03 9.11
CA LEU A 14 -66.24 -4.31 9.22
C LEU A 14 -66.76 -4.24 10.67
N GLU A 15 -65.88 -4.44 11.66
CA GLU A 15 -66.25 -4.45 13.09
C GLU A 15 -66.16 -3.08 13.79
N ASN A 16 -65.95 -1.96 13.08
CA ASN A 16 -65.76 -0.61 13.67
C ASN A 16 -64.57 -0.49 14.67
N LYS A 17 -63.62 -1.44 14.64
CA LYS A 17 -62.46 -1.50 15.57
C LYS A 17 -61.23 -0.79 15.01
N LEU A 18 -61.36 0.50 14.71
CA LEU A 18 -60.29 1.34 14.14
C LEU A 18 -58.97 1.28 14.94
N SER A 19 -59.03 1.28 16.28
CA SER A 19 -57.83 1.15 17.14
C SER A 19 -57.06 -0.16 16.93
N LYS A 20 -57.75 -1.29 16.73
CA LYS A 20 -57.09 -2.59 16.49
C LYS A 20 -56.47 -2.66 15.09
N TYR A 21 -57.10 -2.02 14.11
CA TYR A 21 -56.58 -1.90 12.75
C TYR A 21 -55.27 -1.10 12.71
N ILE A 22 -55.21 0.05 13.40
CA ILE A 22 -54.01 0.89 13.47
C ILE A 22 -52.85 0.14 14.14
N LEU A 23 -53.09 -0.53 15.27
CA LEU A 23 -52.07 -1.31 15.98
C LEU A 23 -51.48 -2.42 15.09
N TYR A 24 -52.33 -3.08 14.29
CA TYR A 24 -51.92 -4.14 13.38
C TYR A 24 -51.13 -3.62 12.18
N ALA A 25 -51.55 -2.49 11.60
CA ALA A 25 -50.84 -1.86 10.50
C ALA A 25 -49.43 -1.38 10.93
N ILE A 26 -49.30 -0.86 12.15
CA ILE A 26 -48.00 -0.51 12.74
C ILE A 26 -47.12 -1.76 12.89
N GLY A 27 -47.69 -2.87 13.39
CA GLY A 27 -46.97 -4.14 13.50
C GLY A 27 -46.45 -4.66 12.16
N GLU A 28 -47.24 -4.55 11.09
CA GLU A 28 -46.84 -4.96 9.74
C GLU A 28 -45.71 -4.08 9.18
N ILE A 29 -45.78 -2.76 9.37
CA ILE A 29 -44.72 -1.83 8.97
C ILE A 29 -43.42 -2.16 9.72
N LEU A 30 -43.49 -2.36 11.05
CA LEU A 30 -42.32 -2.73 11.85
C LEU A 30 -41.70 -4.04 11.38
N LEU A 31 -42.52 -5.04 11.07
CA LEU A 31 -42.03 -6.34 10.60
C LEU A 31 -41.35 -6.24 9.23
N VAL A 32 -41.91 -5.44 8.31
CA VAL A 32 -41.27 -5.14 7.01
C VAL A 32 -39.96 -4.36 7.22
N MET A 33 -39.95 -3.36 8.09
CA MET A 33 -38.75 -2.59 8.41
C MET A 33 -37.64 -3.47 8.98
N ILE A 34 -37.94 -4.37 9.91
CA ILE A 34 -36.98 -5.34 10.45
C ILE A 34 -36.43 -6.22 9.32
N GLY A 35 -37.28 -6.71 8.41
CA GLY A 35 -36.85 -7.49 7.25
C GLY A 35 -35.87 -6.74 6.35
N ILE A 36 -36.15 -5.47 6.03
CA ILE A 36 -35.28 -4.61 5.22
C ILE A 36 -33.95 -4.34 5.95
N LEU A 37 -34.00 -4.03 7.24
CA LEU A 37 -32.80 -3.77 8.04
C LEU A 37 -31.91 -5.01 8.14
N LEU A 38 -32.48 -6.20 8.33
CA LEU A 38 -31.72 -7.45 8.33
C LEU A 38 -31.08 -7.72 6.96
N ALA A 39 -31.82 -7.53 5.87
CA ALA A 39 -31.28 -7.68 4.51
C ALA A 39 -30.11 -6.70 4.26
N LEU A 40 -30.27 -5.44 4.66
CA LEU A 40 -29.22 -4.43 4.57
C LEU A 40 -28.01 -4.78 5.43
N GLN A 41 -28.22 -5.27 6.65
CA GLN A 41 -27.13 -5.69 7.54
C GLN A 41 -26.33 -6.86 6.97
N VAL A 42 -27.00 -7.87 6.42
CA VAL A 42 -26.32 -9.01 5.76
C VAL A 42 -25.51 -8.52 4.57
N ASN A 43 -26.07 -7.65 3.73
CA ASN A 43 -25.37 -7.07 2.59
C ASN A 43 -24.13 -6.27 3.02
N ASN A 44 -24.28 -5.40 4.03
CA ASN A 44 -23.18 -4.60 4.56
C ASN A 44 -22.09 -5.47 5.21
N TRP A 45 -22.46 -6.56 5.86
CA TRP A 45 -21.50 -7.50 6.43
C TRP A 45 -20.70 -8.21 5.33
N ASN A 46 -21.36 -8.69 4.28
CA ASN A 46 -20.69 -9.30 3.12
C ASN A 46 -19.73 -8.31 2.44
N GLU A 47 -20.15 -7.06 2.24
CA GLU A 47 -19.30 -6.02 1.65
C GLU A 47 -18.05 -5.75 2.52
N LYS A 48 -18.22 -5.64 3.85
CA LYS A 48 -17.09 -5.48 4.79
C LYS A 48 -16.10 -6.65 4.72
N GLN A 49 -16.58 -7.89 4.59
CA GLN A 49 -15.70 -9.05 4.43
C GLN A 49 -14.91 -9.01 3.12
N LYS A 50 -15.56 -8.60 2.02
CA LYS A 50 -14.91 -8.43 0.72
C LYS A 50 -13.82 -7.36 0.76
N LEU A 51 -14.11 -6.21 1.37
CA LEU A 51 -13.15 -5.13 1.56
C LEU A 51 -11.95 -5.57 2.39
N LYS A 52 -12.18 -6.27 3.52
CA LYS A 52 -11.11 -6.79 4.36
C LYS A 52 -10.23 -7.81 3.64
N LYS A 53 -10.82 -8.66 2.80
CA LYS A 53 -10.06 -9.62 1.99
C LYS A 53 -9.17 -8.92 0.96
N GLU A 54 -9.68 -7.85 0.34
CA GLU A 54 -8.92 -7.04 -0.60
C GLU A 54 -7.78 -6.30 0.09
N GLU A 55 -8.03 -5.69 1.26
CA GLU A 55 -7.02 -5.04 2.09
C GLU A 55 -5.87 -6.01 2.44
N LEU A 56 -6.20 -7.20 2.97
CA LEU A 56 -5.19 -8.20 3.32
C LEU A 56 -4.38 -8.68 2.11
N LYS A 57 -5.02 -8.80 0.94
CA LYS A 57 -4.34 -9.16 -0.30
C LYS A 57 -3.31 -8.09 -0.68
N ILE A 58 -3.72 -6.82 -0.70
CA ILE A 58 -2.83 -5.69 -1.04
C ILE A 58 -1.69 -5.58 -0.02
N LEU A 59 -1.98 -5.70 1.28
CA LEU A 59 -0.96 -5.69 2.33
C LEU A 59 0.05 -6.84 2.18
N SER A 60 -0.40 -8.01 1.74
CA SER A 60 0.49 -9.13 1.44
C SER A 60 1.40 -8.82 0.24
N GLU A 61 0.86 -8.21 -0.81
CA GLU A 61 1.63 -7.81 -2.00
C GLU A 61 2.67 -6.74 -1.64
N LEU A 62 2.27 -5.72 -0.87
CA LEU A 62 3.17 -4.69 -0.35
C LEU A 62 4.27 -5.26 0.55
N LYS A 63 3.94 -6.21 1.42
CA LYS A 63 4.95 -6.88 2.27
C LYS A 63 6.03 -7.55 1.43
N VAL A 64 5.63 -8.31 0.41
CA VAL A 64 6.58 -8.97 -0.50
C VAL A 64 7.41 -7.94 -1.27
N GLU A 65 6.78 -6.85 -1.69
CA GLU A 65 7.46 -5.75 -2.38
C GLU A 65 8.53 -5.10 -1.50
N VAL A 66 8.17 -4.70 -0.27
CA VAL A 66 9.11 -4.14 0.71
C VAL A 66 10.25 -5.10 1.03
N GLN A 67 9.98 -6.41 1.15
CA GLN A 67 11.04 -7.41 1.35
C GLN A 67 12.02 -7.47 0.18
N LYS A 68 11.55 -7.32 -1.05
CA LYS A 68 12.42 -7.23 -2.23
C LYS A 68 13.24 -5.94 -2.21
N SER A 69 12.61 -4.82 -1.87
CA SER A 69 13.28 -3.52 -1.74
C SER A 69 14.40 -3.56 -0.71
N ILE A 70 14.17 -4.15 0.47
CA ILE A 70 15.22 -4.31 1.50
C ILE A 70 16.40 -5.11 0.95
N LYS A 71 16.13 -6.26 0.33
CA LYS A 71 17.20 -7.10 -0.24
C LYS A 71 18.00 -6.36 -1.31
N GLU A 72 17.33 -5.60 -2.17
CA GLU A 72 17.99 -4.79 -3.20
C GLU A 72 18.89 -3.71 -2.58
N LEU A 73 18.38 -3.00 -1.58
CA LEU A 73 19.13 -1.97 -0.86
C LEU A 73 20.35 -2.56 -0.17
N ASP A 74 20.24 -3.74 0.45
CA ASP A 74 21.38 -4.43 1.07
C ASP A 74 22.47 -4.80 0.04
N ILE A 75 22.07 -5.28 -1.14
CA ILE A 75 22.98 -5.62 -2.24
C ILE A 75 23.72 -4.37 -2.72
N VAL A 76 22.97 -3.31 -2.99
CA VAL A 76 23.49 -2.04 -3.53
C VAL A 76 24.40 -1.35 -2.51
N ALA A 77 23.97 -1.28 -1.24
CA ALA A 77 24.79 -0.72 -0.16
C ALA A 77 26.11 -1.49 -0.01
N SER A 78 26.06 -2.82 -0.04
CA SER A 78 27.26 -3.67 0.06
C SER A 78 28.20 -3.48 -1.13
N PHE A 79 27.66 -3.26 -2.34
CA PHE A 79 28.46 -2.97 -3.52
C PHE A 79 29.11 -1.59 -3.42
N ASN A 80 28.31 -0.56 -3.14
CA ASN A 80 28.78 0.83 -3.08
C ASN A 80 29.80 1.01 -1.95
N GLN A 81 29.65 0.34 -0.81
CA GLN A 81 30.66 0.37 0.26
C GLN A 81 32.01 -0.16 -0.23
N LYS A 82 32.04 -1.27 -0.98
CA LYS A 82 33.28 -1.80 -1.56
C LYS A 82 33.88 -0.85 -2.59
N SER A 83 33.04 -0.14 -3.34
CA SER A 83 33.52 0.90 -4.26
C SER A 83 34.18 2.03 -3.49
N VAL A 84 33.54 2.53 -2.42
CA VAL A 84 34.11 3.57 -1.54
C VAL A 84 35.46 3.14 -0.96
N ASP A 85 35.57 1.91 -0.44
CA ASP A 85 36.81 1.42 0.15
C ASP A 85 37.96 1.39 -0.88
N ARG A 86 37.67 1.01 -2.12
CA ARG A 86 38.65 1.02 -3.23
C ARG A 86 39.06 2.43 -3.64
N LEU A 87 38.10 3.35 -3.70
CA LEU A 87 38.36 4.77 -4.00
C LEU A 87 39.23 5.42 -2.92
N ILE A 88 38.97 5.10 -1.65
CA ILE A 88 39.82 5.50 -0.53
C ILE A 88 41.24 4.96 -0.71
N GLY A 89 41.40 3.68 -1.06
CA GLY A 89 42.71 3.10 -1.34
C GLY A 89 43.47 3.81 -2.45
N ILE A 90 42.81 4.14 -3.58
CA ILE A 90 43.43 4.93 -4.66
C ILE A 90 43.86 6.32 -4.16
N ARG A 91 42.95 7.01 -3.45
CA ARG A 91 43.22 8.35 -2.92
C ARG A 91 44.44 8.34 -1.99
N ASP A 92 44.51 7.38 -1.07
CA ASP A 92 45.60 7.29 -0.10
C ASP A 92 46.93 6.97 -0.81
N HIS A 93 46.91 6.08 -1.81
CA HIS A 93 48.07 5.77 -2.65
C HIS A 93 48.61 6.99 -3.41
N ILE A 94 47.71 7.84 -3.92
CA ILE A 94 48.07 9.11 -4.58
C ILE A 94 48.63 10.10 -3.56
N ASN A 95 48.00 10.26 -2.40
CA ASN A 95 48.42 11.23 -1.38
C ASN A 95 49.80 10.90 -0.79
N ASP A 96 50.12 9.62 -0.68
CA ASP A 96 51.40 9.14 -0.16
C ASP A 96 52.50 9.02 -1.23
N ASP A 97 52.23 9.44 -2.48
CA ASP A 97 53.14 9.40 -3.63
C ASP A 97 53.77 8.00 -3.88
N LEU A 98 52.94 6.96 -3.72
CA LEU A 98 53.40 5.57 -3.86
C LEU A 98 53.47 5.16 -5.35
N PRO A 99 54.43 4.30 -5.73
CA PRO A 99 54.53 3.80 -7.11
C PRO A 99 53.31 2.94 -7.47
N TYR A 100 52.92 2.94 -8.73
CA TYR A 100 51.79 2.13 -9.21
C TYR A 100 51.93 0.64 -8.82
N GLU A 101 50.82 0.05 -8.38
CA GLU A 101 50.67 -1.37 -8.15
C GLU A 101 49.54 -1.98 -8.99
N LYS A 102 49.76 -3.18 -9.52
CA LYS A 102 48.77 -3.92 -10.31
C LYS A 102 47.48 -4.24 -9.55
N SER A 103 47.54 -4.30 -8.23
CA SER A 103 46.38 -4.47 -7.34
C SER A 103 45.33 -3.37 -7.56
N LEU A 104 45.77 -2.17 -7.94
CA LEU A 104 44.93 -0.99 -8.17
C LEU A 104 44.13 -1.06 -9.48
N ASP A 105 44.49 -1.91 -10.45
CA ASP A 105 43.77 -2.02 -11.73
C ASP A 105 42.28 -2.27 -11.52
N SER A 106 41.95 -3.15 -10.57
CA SER A 106 40.56 -3.48 -10.23
C SER A 106 39.82 -2.32 -9.55
N ALA A 107 40.54 -1.42 -8.89
CA ALA A 107 40.00 -0.21 -8.28
C ALA A 107 39.81 0.90 -9.32
N PHE A 108 40.73 1.04 -10.27
CA PHE A 108 40.61 2.01 -11.35
C PHE A 108 39.43 1.70 -12.28
N GLY A 109 39.17 0.41 -12.54
CA GLY A 109 38.06 -0.02 -13.40
C GLY A 109 36.65 0.19 -12.83
N ILE A 110 36.51 0.73 -11.62
CA ILE A 110 35.22 1.02 -10.98
C ILE A 110 35.08 2.48 -10.52
N LEU A 111 35.99 3.37 -10.96
CA LEU A 111 36.08 4.75 -10.49
C LEU A 111 34.77 5.55 -10.68
N ASP A 112 33.98 5.19 -11.68
CA ASP A 112 32.74 5.84 -12.11
C ASP A 112 31.49 5.00 -11.79
N VAL A 113 31.64 3.85 -11.14
CA VAL A 113 30.52 2.92 -10.93
C VAL A 113 29.90 3.12 -9.55
N TRP A 114 28.71 3.72 -9.55
CA TRP A 114 27.81 3.76 -8.40
C TRP A 114 26.52 3.01 -8.73
N ASN A 115 26.22 1.94 -7.97
CA ASN A 115 24.99 1.19 -8.21
C ASN A 115 23.79 1.94 -7.64
N MET A 116 22.76 2.07 -8.46
CA MET A 116 21.45 2.59 -8.07
C MET A 116 20.49 1.43 -7.79
N PRO A 117 19.70 1.47 -6.70
CA PRO A 117 18.77 0.39 -6.39
C PRO A 117 17.58 0.38 -7.35
N TYR A 118 17.20 -0.80 -7.82
CA TYR A 118 15.95 -0.99 -8.55
C TYR A 118 14.80 -1.35 -7.62
N LEU A 119 14.05 -0.33 -7.17
CA LEU A 119 12.97 -0.51 -6.21
C LEU A 119 11.63 -0.80 -6.92
N PRO A 120 10.91 -1.87 -6.55
CA PRO A 120 9.57 -2.14 -7.04
C PRO A 120 8.52 -1.20 -6.40
N PHE A 121 7.61 -0.69 -7.23
CA PHE A 121 6.47 0.16 -6.82
C PHE A 121 5.11 -0.40 -7.25
N THR A 122 5.06 -1.59 -7.86
CA THR A 122 3.86 -2.10 -8.52
C THR A 122 2.69 -2.29 -7.57
N ALA A 123 2.93 -2.86 -6.39
CA ALA A 123 1.88 -3.09 -5.39
C ALA A 123 1.39 -1.76 -4.82
N TYR A 124 2.30 -0.84 -4.53
CA TYR A 124 1.95 0.49 -4.04
C TYR A 124 1.18 1.33 -5.07
N GLU A 125 1.60 1.34 -6.34
CA GLU A 125 0.86 2.02 -7.41
C GLU A 125 -0.52 1.41 -7.62
N SER A 126 -0.67 0.09 -7.48
CA SER A 126 -1.98 -0.56 -7.50
C SER A 126 -2.87 -0.10 -6.35
N LEU A 127 -2.33 -0.01 -5.12
CA LEU A 127 -3.05 0.54 -3.97
C LEU A 127 -3.47 1.99 -4.22
N LYS A 128 -2.55 2.84 -4.67
CA LYS A 128 -2.81 4.25 -4.94
C LYS A 128 -3.93 4.45 -5.96
N ASN A 129 -3.91 3.67 -7.04
CA ASN A 129 -4.96 3.71 -8.08
C ASN A 129 -6.33 3.22 -7.59
N LYS A 130 -6.35 2.31 -6.61
CA LYS A 130 -7.59 1.79 -5.99
C LYS A 130 -8.14 2.66 -4.85
N GLY A 131 -7.35 3.63 -4.40
CA GLY A 131 -7.59 4.42 -3.20
C GLY A 131 -6.81 3.90 -2.00
N ILE A 132 -5.98 4.76 -1.41
CA ILE A 132 -5.17 4.42 -0.23
C ILE A 132 -6.03 4.13 1.00
N GLU A 133 -7.24 4.71 1.06
CA GLU A 133 -8.24 4.50 2.11
C GLU A 133 -8.75 3.06 2.22
N ARG A 134 -8.40 2.19 1.25
CA ARG A 134 -8.61 0.74 1.34
C ARG A 134 -7.85 0.11 2.51
N ILE A 135 -6.77 0.73 2.96
CA ILE A 135 -6.10 0.36 4.20
C ILE A 135 -6.85 1.01 5.36
N SER A 136 -7.53 0.18 6.15
CA SER A 136 -8.39 0.61 7.25
C SER A 136 -7.61 1.16 8.45
N ASN A 137 -6.36 0.71 8.62
CA ASN A 137 -5.48 1.21 9.67
C ASN A 137 -4.77 2.49 9.22
N ASP A 138 -5.19 3.62 9.78
CA ASP A 138 -4.67 4.95 9.42
C ASP A 138 -3.16 5.09 9.66
N SER A 139 -2.64 4.54 10.76
CA SER A 139 -1.22 4.59 11.08
C SER A 139 -0.38 3.79 10.08
N LEU A 140 -0.85 2.60 9.72
CA LEU A 140 -0.20 1.76 8.71
C LEU A 140 -0.25 2.42 7.34
N ARG A 141 -1.41 2.97 6.96
CA ARG A 141 -1.58 3.72 5.71
C ARG A 141 -0.59 4.88 5.62
N SER A 142 -0.48 5.67 6.68
CA SER A 142 0.49 6.78 6.76
C SER A 142 1.93 6.29 6.61
N SER A 143 2.30 5.18 7.27
CA SER A 143 3.65 4.62 7.21
C SER A 143 3.99 4.11 5.80
N ILE A 144 3.03 3.46 5.13
CA ILE A 144 3.19 3.02 3.74
C ILE A 144 3.40 4.24 2.83
N THR A 145 2.55 5.26 2.94
CA THR A 145 2.69 6.48 2.14
C THR A 145 4.03 7.17 2.40
N GLU A 146 4.50 7.24 3.64
CA GLU A 146 5.79 7.84 3.99
C GLU A 146 6.96 7.13 3.29
N VAL A 147 7.00 5.80 3.37
CA VAL A 147 8.06 4.99 2.75
C VAL A 147 8.07 5.20 1.22
N TYR A 148 6.92 5.10 0.57
CA TYR A 148 6.86 5.10 -0.89
C TYR A 148 6.89 6.49 -1.53
N GLU A 149 6.18 7.48 -0.98
CA GLU A 149 6.09 8.81 -1.57
C GLU A 149 7.23 9.73 -1.16
N PHE A 150 7.89 9.47 -0.03
CA PHE A 150 8.95 10.34 0.47
C PHE A 150 10.29 9.63 0.48
N GLN A 151 10.44 8.57 1.28
CA GLN A 151 11.76 7.98 1.52
C GLN A 151 12.34 7.34 0.25
N MET A 152 11.57 6.50 -0.44
CA MET A 152 12.03 5.83 -1.66
C MET A 152 12.20 6.80 -2.83
N LYS A 153 11.28 7.75 -3.01
CA LYS A 153 11.43 8.77 -4.07
C LYS A 153 12.65 9.64 -3.85
N TYR A 154 12.84 10.14 -2.63
CA TYR A 154 14.01 10.93 -2.27
C TYR A 154 15.31 10.18 -2.56
N LEU A 155 15.40 8.91 -2.17
CA LEU A 155 16.58 8.07 -2.42
C LEU A 155 16.90 7.94 -3.92
N LEU A 156 15.89 7.73 -4.76
CA LEU A 156 16.07 7.60 -6.21
C LEU A 156 16.48 8.93 -6.85
N GLU A 157 15.83 10.04 -6.45
CA GLU A 157 16.16 11.38 -6.96
C GLU A 157 17.57 11.82 -6.52
N ASP A 158 17.95 11.55 -5.27
CA ASP A 158 19.28 11.86 -4.76
C ASP A 158 20.38 11.11 -5.52
N SER A 159 20.15 9.81 -5.78
CA SER A 159 21.06 9.00 -6.58
C SER A 159 21.23 9.57 -7.99
N GLY A 160 20.12 9.97 -8.64
CA GLY A 160 20.18 10.57 -9.98
C GLY A 160 20.86 11.93 -10.03
N ARG A 161 20.72 12.77 -8.98
CA ARG A 161 21.44 14.04 -8.87
C ARG A 161 22.95 13.84 -8.78
N TRP A 162 23.39 12.86 -7.99
CA TRP A 162 24.79 12.52 -7.87
C TRP A 162 25.38 12.10 -9.23
N GLU A 163 24.71 11.18 -9.94
CA GLU A 163 25.17 10.67 -11.24
C GLU A 163 25.31 11.80 -12.27
N TRP A 164 24.31 12.68 -12.34
CA TRP A 164 24.35 13.85 -13.23
C TRP A 164 25.50 14.79 -12.88
N SER A 165 25.69 15.07 -11.58
CA SER A 165 26.77 15.95 -11.11
C SER A 165 28.16 15.36 -11.35
N PHE A 166 28.33 14.05 -11.20
CA PHE A 166 29.61 13.39 -11.46
C PHE A 166 29.97 13.53 -12.95
N ASN A 167 29.07 13.07 -13.83
CA ASN A 167 29.29 13.11 -15.28
C ASN A 167 29.56 14.54 -15.78
N ALA A 168 28.81 15.54 -15.31
CA ALA A 168 29.00 16.94 -15.72
C ALA A 168 30.38 17.53 -15.36
N ASN A 169 31.12 16.92 -14.42
CA ASN A 169 32.42 17.42 -13.96
C ASN A 169 33.60 16.51 -14.37
N THR A 170 33.36 15.31 -14.88
CA THR A 170 34.41 14.33 -15.22
C THR A 170 34.50 13.97 -16.70
N THR A 171 33.51 14.34 -17.52
CA THR A 171 33.55 14.27 -19.00
C THR A 171 33.65 15.65 -19.61
#